data_AF-A0A838S8N7-F1
#
_entry.id   AF-A0A838S8N7-F1
#
_cell.length_a   1.000
_cell.length_b   1.000
_cell.length_c   1.000
_cell.angle_alpha   90.00
_cell.angle_beta   90.00
_cell.angle_gamma   90.00
#
_symmetry.space_group_name_H-M   'P 1'
#
loop_
_entity.id
_entity.type
_entity.pdbx_description
1 polymer ?
#
loop_
_entity_poly.entity_id
_entity_poly.type
_entity_poly.pdbx_seq_one_letter_code
_entity_poly.pdbx_strand_id
1 'polypeptide(L)' 'MAEVAEAGARFGPQDRLTDAEWLAVLAEEVGEAAKEVTHLIEPRFRSRVHPRLVQAALAEEITQVAAVAVRWLAALGRRP' A
#
# COMPACT_ATOMS: atom_id res chain seq x y z
N MET A 1 2.88 2.47 13.78
CA MET A 1 4.29 2.05 13.65
C MET A 1 4.44 0.53 13.58
N ALA A 2 3.76 -0.25 14.44
CA ALA A 2 3.81 -1.72 14.37
C ALA A 2 3.17 -2.29 13.08
N GLU A 3 1.96 -1.86 12.71
CA GLU A 3 1.29 -2.30 11.45
C GLU A 3 2.08 -1.94 10.18
N VAL A 4 2.76 -0.80 10.19
CA VAL A 4 3.63 -0.33 9.11
C VAL A 4 4.86 -1.23 8.94
N ALA A 5 5.38 -1.79 10.05
CA ALA A 5 6.49 -2.74 10.00
C ALA A 5 6.04 -4.13 9.52
N GLU A 6 4.82 -4.54 9.85
CA GLU A 6 4.26 -5.86 9.53
C GLU A 6 3.83 -5.97 8.06
N ALA A 7 3.23 -4.92 7.49
CA ALA A 7 2.86 -4.85 6.07
C ALA A 7 4.05 -5.11 5.11
N GLY A 8 5.27 -4.76 5.53
CA GLY A 8 6.47 -4.98 4.74
C GLY A 8 6.84 -6.45 4.51
N ALA A 9 6.29 -7.41 5.27
CA ALA A 9 6.60 -8.83 5.13
C ALA A 9 5.98 -9.47 3.88
N ARG A 10 4.93 -8.87 3.31
CA ARG A 10 4.16 -9.43 2.18
C ARG A 10 4.94 -9.47 0.85
N PHE A 11 5.97 -8.62 0.71
CA PHE A 11 6.75 -8.44 -0.52
C PHE A 11 8.13 -9.10 -0.50
N GLY A 12 8.42 -9.95 0.48
CA GLY A 12 9.71 -10.61 0.61
C GLY A 12 10.85 -9.66 1.05
N PRO A 13 12.12 -10.06 0.87
CA PRO A 13 13.28 -9.30 1.31
C PRO A 13 13.45 -8.02 0.46
N GLN A 14 12.99 -6.87 0.96
CA GLN A 14 13.14 -5.57 0.27
C GLN A 14 14.49 -4.87 0.52
N ASP A 15 15.42 -5.55 1.17
CA ASP A 15 16.76 -5.08 1.51
C ASP A 15 17.67 -4.85 0.29
N ARG A 16 17.22 -5.24 -0.92
CA ARG A 16 18.00 -5.14 -2.17
C ARG A 16 17.27 -4.49 -3.34
N LEU A 17 16.11 -3.90 -3.12
CA LEU A 17 15.38 -3.23 -4.20
C LEU A 17 16.13 -1.98 -4.70
N THR A 18 16.22 -1.86 -6.01
CA THR A 18 16.58 -0.63 -6.71
C THR A 18 15.49 0.44 -6.57
N ASP A 19 15.79 1.70 -6.89
CA ASP A 19 14.77 2.77 -6.84
C ASP A 19 13.60 2.53 -7.78
N ALA A 20 13.86 1.94 -8.95
CA ALA A 20 12.80 1.61 -9.90
C ALA A 20 11.87 0.53 -9.34
N GLU A 21 12.41 -0.47 -8.66
CA GLU A 21 11.61 -1.52 -8.00
C GLU A 21 10.84 -0.96 -6.80
N TRP A 22 11.45 -0.07 -6.00
CA TRP A 22 10.72 0.63 -4.93
C TRP A 22 9.56 1.46 -5.46
N LEU A 23 9.76 2.19 -6.55
CA LEU A 23 8.70 2.96 -7.21
C LEU A 23 7.60 2.04 -7.73
N ALA A 24 7.95 0.89 -8.29
CA ALA A 24 6.98 -0.09 -8.78
C ALA A 24 6.11 -0.64 -7.64
N VAL A 25 6.71 -1.04 -6.52
CA VAL A 25 5.97 -1.50 -5.33
C VAL A 25 5.09 -0.39 -4.77
N LEU A 26 5.59 0.85 -4.68
CA LEU A 26 4.77 1.97 -4.20
C LEU A 26 3.58 2.23 -5.12
N ALA A 27 3.77 2.14 -6.44
CA ALA A 27 2.71 2.33 -7.42
C ALA A 27 1.64 1.22 -7.34
N GLU A 28 2.04 -0.02 -7.04
CA GLU A 28 1.13 -1.15 -6.79
C GLU A 28 0.20 -0.86 -5.61
N GLU A 29 0.75 -0.46 -4.45
CA GLU A 29 -0.05 -0.13 -3.26
C GLU A 29 -1.01 1.04 -3.51
N VAL A 30 -0.56 2.06 -4.23
CA VAL A 30 -1.42 3.20 -4.60
C VAL A 30 -2.55 2.73 -5.53
N GLY A 31 -2.27 1.77 -6.42
CA GLY A 31 -3.26 1.15 -7.29
C GLY A 31 -4.34 0.39 -6.51
N GLU A 32 -3.95 -0.38 -5.51
CA GLU A 32 -4.90 -1.11 -4.64
C GLU A 32 -5.75 -0.15 -3.80
N ALA A 33 -5.15 0.90 -3.22
CA ALA A 33 -5.89 1.95 -2.53
C ALA A 33 -6.91 2.65 -3.46
N ALA A 34 -6.52 2.94 -4.71
CA ALA A 34 -7.40 3.52 -5.71
C ALA A 34 -8.55 2.58 -6.10
N LYS A 35 -8.31 1.26 -6.10
CA LYS A 35 -9.35 0.24 -6.33
C LYS A 35 -10.43 0.32 -5.24
N GLU A 36 -10.04 0.40 -3.97
CA GLU A 36 -10.99 0.49 -2.86
C GLU A 36 -11.75 1.83 -2.85
N VAL A 37 -11.11 2.94 -3.21
CA VAL A 37 -11.82 4.21 -3.43
C VAL A 37 -12.86 4.08 -4.55
N THR A 38 -12.51 3.40 -5.64
CA THR A 38 -13.44 3.17 -6.76
C THR A 38 -14.68 2.42 -6.29
N HIS A 39 -14.53 1.39 -5.44
CA HIS A 39 -15.65 0.68 -4.84
C HIS A 39 -16.58 1.58 -4.00
N LEU A 40 -16.05 2.65 -3.38
CA LEU A 40 -16.84 3.61 -2.58
C LEU A 40 -17.61 4.63 -3.42
N ILE A 41 -17.04 5.08 -4.54
CA ILE A 41 -17.58 6.21 -5.32
C ILE A 41 -18.44 5.76 -6.49
N GLU A 42 -18.14 4.61 -7.10
CA GLU A 42 -18.79 4.17 -8.33
C GLU A 42 -20.10 3.42 -8.01
N PRO A 43 -21.27 3.93 -8.45
CA PRO A 43 -22.57 3.34 -8.13
C PRO A 43 -22.71 1.87 -8.54
N ARG A 44 -22.00 1.44 -9.60
CA ARG A 44 -22.00 0.05 -10.08
C ARG A 44 -21.38 -0.94 -9.10
N PHE A 45 -20.50 -0.49 -8.21
CA PHE A 45 -19.82 -1.33 -7.22
C PHE A 45 -20.41 -1.19 -5.81
N ARG A 46 -21.09 -0.07 -5.51
CA ARG A 46 -21.75 0.18 -4.21
C ARG A 46 -22.77 -0.89 -3.78
N SER A 47 -23.40 -1.59 -4.74
CA SER A 47 -24.41 -2.60 -4.43
C SER A 47 -23.85 -3.98 -4.08
N ARG A 48 -22.53 -4.20 -4.23
CA ARG A 48 -21.91 -5.53 -4.10
C ARG A 48 -21.14 -5.76 -2.79
N VAL A 49 -20.73 -4.71 -2.08
CA VAL A 49 -19.90 -4.82 -0.86
C VAL A 49 -20.36 -3.81 0.20
N HIS A 50 -20.39 -4.22 1.47
CA HIS A 50 -20.80 -3.36 2.57
C HIS A 50 -19.80 -2.21 2.78
N PRO A 51 -20.22 -0.92 2.87
CA PRO A 51 -19.32 0.23 2.90
C PRO A 51 -18.25 0.18 4.00
N ARG A 52 -18.56 -0.37 5.17
CA ARG A 52 -17.58 -0.54 6.27
C ARG A 52 -16.43 -1.48 5.93
N LEU A 53 -16.68 -2.52 5.14
CA LEU A 53 -15.63 -3.45 4.71
C LEU A 53 -14.69 -2.77 3.72
N VAL A 54 -15.25 -1.99 2.79
CA VAL A 54 -14.45 -1.20 1.84
C VAL A 54 -13.63 -0.12 2.55
N GLN A 55 -14.17 0.53 3.58
CA GLN A 55 -13.41 1.50 4.39
C GLN A 55 -12.27 0.84 5.17
N ALA A 56 -12.48 -0.38 5.71
CA ALA A 56 -11.43 -1.12 6.39
C ALA A 56 -10.32 -1.54 5.40
N ALA A 57 -10.70 -2.06 4.22
CA ALA A 57 -9.76 -2.38 3.15
C ALA A 57 -8.97 -1.15 2.70
N LEU A 58 -9.65 -0.01 2.49
CA LEU A 58 -8.97 1.24 2.15
C LEU A 58 -7.96 1.67 3.23
N ALA A 59 -8.31 1.56 4.52
CA ALA A 59 -7.39 1.88 5.60
C ALA A 59 -6.15 0.95 5.61
N GLU A 60 -6.35 -0.32 5.29
CA GLU A 60 -5.27 -1.30 5.12
C GLU A 60 -4.36 -0.92 3.95
N GLU A 61 -4.90 -0.64 2.76
CA GLU A 61 -4.09 -0.25 1.58
C GLU A 61 -3.33 1.06 1.80
N ILE A 62 -3.96 2.07 2.43
CA ILE A 62 -3.26 3.31 2.79
C ILE A 62 -2.12 3.06 3.79
N THR A 63 -2.30 2.11 4.71
CA THR A 63 -1.25 1.71 5.65
C THR A 63 -0.10 1.02 4.92
N GLN A 64 -0.39 0.19 3.91
CA GLN A 64 0.63 -0.44 3.06
C GLN A 64 1.39 0.59 2.21
N VAL A 65 0.72 1.57 1.60
CA VAL A 65 1.35 2.71 0.90
C VAL A 65 2.35 3.42 1.83
N ALA A 66 1.92 3.74 3.05
CA ALA A 66 2.78 4.40 4.03
C ALA A 66 3.97 3.52 4.43
N ALA A 67 3.77 2.21 4.59
CA ALA A 67 4.83 1.26 4.89
C ALA A 67 5.91 1.20 3.81
N VAL A 68 5.51 1.09 2.55
CA VAL A 68 6.44 1.06 1.42
C VAL A 68 7.22 2.37 1.33
N ALA A 69 6.54 3.52 1.46
CA ALA A 69 7.19 4.83 1.44
C ALA A 69 8.25 4.99 2.56
N VAL A 70 7.91 4.61 3.80
CA VAL A 70 8.85 4.68 4.93
C VAL A 70 10.05 3.75 4.73
N ARG A 71 9.82 2.55 4.20
CA ARG A 71 10.93 1.60 3.94
C ARG A 71 11.84 2.07 2.82
N TRP A 72 11.30 2.63 1.74
CA TRP A 72 12.10 3.20 0.67
C TRP A 72 12.95 4.37 1.16
N LEU A 73 12.38 5.30 1.95
CA LEU A 73 13.13 6.39 2.58
C LEU A 73 14.27 5.86 3.46
N ALA A 74 14.01 4.82 4.26
CA ALA A 74 15.04 4.18 5.07
C ALA A 74 16.13 3.50 4.22
N ALA A 75 15.77 2.95 3.05
CA ALA A 75 16.74 2.38 2.11
C ALA A 75 17.62 3.45 1.46
N LEU A 76 17.04 4.61 1.10
CA LEU A 76 17.79 5.76 0.59
C LEU A 76 18.80 6.28 1.62
N GLY A 77 18.40 6.40 2.89
CA GLY A 77 19.28 6.86 3.97
C GLY A 77 20.40 5.90 4.37
N ARG A 78 20.40 4.65 3.87
CA ARG A 78 21.47 3.66 4.10
C ARG A 78 22.48 3.55 2.95
N ARG A 79 22.30 4.31 1.87
CA ARG A 79 23.24 4.30 0.75
C ARG A 79 24.50 5.08 1.13
N PRO A 80 25.70 4.59 0.74
CA PRO A 80 26.96 5.27 1.01
C PRO A 80 27.06 6.62 0.32
#